data_AF-A0A1E4GB48-F1
#
_entry.id   AF-A0A1E4GB48-F1
#
_cell.length_a   1.000
_cell.length_b   1.000
_cell.length_c   1.000
_cell.angle_alpha   90.00
_cell.angle_beta   90.00
_cell.angle_gamma   90.00
#
_symmetry.space_group_name_H-M   'P 1'
#
loop_
_entity.id
_entity.type
_entity.pdbx_description
1 polymer ?
#
loop_
_entity_poly.entity_id
_entity_poly.type
_entity_poly.pdbx_seq_one_letter_code
_entity_poly.pdbx_strand_id
1 'polypeptide(L)'
;MKKTLALCLLTLLCGCSQPAPPAASGTPVASASPVTEDFSSIKDKSVKDFSMAPFGGMSKDLSVLIGSKLESGKGAYVPFMEPTTGNKVILAFIPGVDPTEVDARTPSQMKVSGQLKPITDAELVKSVEGKLGGSLFQQDGKPVYLLLAGDPWPAAGAAPTPKGTP
;
A
#
# COMPACT_ATOMS: atom_id res chain seq x y z
N MET A 1 -5.57 42.14 -61.30
CA MET A 1 -4.97 40.97 -61.97
C MET A 1 -5.15 39.78 -61.03
N LYS A 2 -6.21 38.94 -61.07
CA LYS A 2 -6.55 37.83 -61.98
C LYS A 2 -5.39 36.86 -62.30
N LYS A 3 -5.29 35.73 -61.60
CA LYS A 3 -5.68 34.38 -62.10
C LYS A 3 -5.28 33.25 -61.13
N THR A 4 -6.29 32.47 -60.77
CA THR A 4 -6.25 31.06 -60.37
C THR A 4 -5.52 30.20 -61.40
N LEU A 5 -4.75 29.19 -60.98
CA LEU A 5 -4.87 27.83 -61.53
C LEU A 5 -4.08 26.83 -60.67
N ALA A 6 -4.75 25.74 -60.30
CA ALA A 6 -4.16 24.53 -59.76
C ALA A 6 -3.46 23.72 -60.87
N LEU A 7 -2.42 22.95 -60.53
CA LEU A 7 -2.16 21.65 -61.20
C LEU A 7 -1.17 20.74 -60.44
N CYS A 8 -1.68 19.56 -60.10
CA CYS A 8 -1.10 18.22 -60.07
C CYS A 8 0.39 17.96 -59.74
N LEU A 9 0.55 17.15 -58.67
CA LEU A 9 1.16 15.82 -58.67
C LEU A 9 2.55 15.62 -59.32
N LEU A 10 3.57 15.32 -58.49
CA LEU A 10 4.57 14.30 -58.84
C LEU A 10 5.22 13.71 -57.58
N THR A 11 4.90 12.44 -57.32
CA THR A 11 5.61 11.54 -56.42
C THR A 11 7.02 11.28 -56.96
N LEU A 12 8.06 11.47 -56.15
CA LEU A 12 9.37 10.87 -56.41
C LEU A 12 9.92 10.23 -55.14
N LEU A 13 10.13 8.92 -55.26
CA LEU A 13 10.77 8.04 -54.30
C LEU A 13 12.21 8.48 -54.04
N CYS A 14 12.62 8.50 -52.78
CA CYS A 14 14.00 8.25 -52.38
C CYS A 14 13.98 7.49 -51.07
N GLY A 15 14.29 6.20 -51.16
CA GLY A 15 14.54 5.36 -50.01
C GLY A 15 15.86 5.73 -49.34
N CYS A 16 15.82 5.85 -48.01
CA CYS A 16 16.97 5.63 -47.16
C CYS A 16 16.51 4.65 -46.08
N SER A 17 17.03 3.43 -46.18
CA SER A 17 16.81 2.35 -45.23
C SER A 17 17.35 2.74 -43.85
N GLN A 18 16.46 2.99 -42.89
CA GLN A 18 16.83 3.02 -41.48
C GLN A 18 17.08 1.58 -41.00
N PRO A 19 18.17 1.31 -40.26
CA PRO A 19 18.30 0.04 -39.56
C PRO A 19 17.25 -0.02 -38.45
N ALA A 20 16.45 -1.08 -38.43
CA ALA A 20 15.49 -1.34 -37.38
C ALA A 20 16.23 -1.49 -36.04
N PRO A 21 15.78 -0.82 -34.96
CA PRO A 21 16.23 -1.19 -33.62
C PRO A 21 15.79 -2.63 -33.32
N PRO A 22 16.58 -3.41 -32.57
CA PRO A 22 16.16 -4.74 -32.17
C PRO A 22 14.85 -4.62 -31.40
N ALA A 23 13.85 -5.41 -31.81
CA ALA A 23 12.61 -5.55 -31.07
C ALA A 23 12.96 -6.01 -29.66
N ALA A 24 12.86 -5.09 -28.70
CA ALA A 24 12.81 -5.46 -27.30
C ALA A 24 11.58 -6.34 -27.16
N SER A 25 11.79 -7.65 -27.04
CA SER A 25 10.82 -8.60 -26.54
C SER A 25 10.55 -8.22 -25.09
N GLY A 26 9.79 -7.14 -24.89
CA GLY A 26 9.15 -6.83 -23.63
C GLY A 26 8.07 -7.88 -23.45
N THR A 27 8.41 -8.94 -22.74
CA THR A 27 7.43 -9.81 -22.09
C THR A 27 6.33 -8.92 -21.51
N PRO A 28 5.04 -9.24 -21.74
CA PRO A 28 3.97 -8.49 -21.11
C PRO A 28 4.26 -8.48 -19.61
N VAL A 29 4.31 -7.27 -19.03
CA VAL A 29 4.42 -7.10 -17.58
C VAL A 29 3.23 -7.85 -17.00
N ALA A 30 3.50 -9.06 -16.49
CA ALA A 30 2.48 -9.91 -15.92
C ALA A 30 1.86 -9.13 -14.77
N SER A 31 0.63 -8.67 -15.00
CA SER A 31 -0.17 -7.95 -14.01
C SER A 31 -0.10 -8.74 -12.72
N ALA A 32 0.41 -8.10 -11.67
CA ALA A 32 0.51 -8.71 -10.36
C ALA A 32 -0.88 -9.19 -9.95
N SER A 33 -1.09 -10.51 -9.84
CA SER A 33 -2.28 -11.01 -9.17
C SER A 33 -2.30 -10.42 -7.76
N PRO A 34 -3.35 -9.68 -7.36
CA PRO A 34 -3.41 -9.08 -6.04
C PRO A 34 -3.41 -10.20 -5.00
N VAL A 35 -2.51 -10.08 -4.02
CA VAL A 35 -2.50 -10.98 -2.87
C VAL A 35 -3.83 -10.83 -2.15
N THR A 36 -4.51 -11.96 -2.00
CA THR A 36 -5.90 -12.14 -1.56
C THR A 36 -5.97 -12.68 -0.13
N GLU A 37 -4.91 -12.47 0.67
CA GLU A 37 -4.89 -12.90 2.07
C GLU A 37 -5.85 -12.00 2.88
N ASP A 38 -7.03 -12.55 3.18
CA ASP A 38 -8.04 -11.99 4.08
C ASP A 38 -7.51 -12.00 5.53
N PHE A 39 -7.88 -11.01 6.34
CA PHE A 39 -7.44 -10.91 7.73
C PHE A 39 -7.92 -12.08 8.58
N SER A 40 -8.89 -12.87 8.11
CA SER A 40 -9.31 -14.14 8.71
C SER A 40 -8.21 -15.19 8.81
N SER A 41 -7.07 -15.03 8.12
CA SER A 41 -5.87 -15.85 8.34
C SER A 41 -5.05 -15.44 9.59
N ILE A 42 -5.28 -14.24 10.10
CA ILE A 42 -4.66 -13.71 11.32
C ILE A 42 -5.56 -14.08 12.52
N LYS A 43 -5.59 -15.37 12.88
CA LYS A 43 -6.41 -15.87 14.01
C LYS A 43 -5.66 -15.96 15.33
N ASP A 44 -4.33 -16.00 15.27
CA ASP A 44 -3.49 -16.12 16.44
C ASP A 44 -3.08 -14.75 16.98
N LYS A 45 -2.77 -14.68 18.28
CA LYS A 45 -2.26 -13.44 18.90
C LYS A 45 -0.95 -12.94 18.30
N SER A 46 -0.25 -13.79 17.54
CA SER A 46 1.01 -13.47 16.86
C SER A 46 0.81 -13.51 15.36
N VAL A 47 1.35 -12.50 14.68
CA VAL A 47 1.33 -12.37 13.22
C VAL A 47 2.76 -12.52 12.72
N LYS A 48 2.96 -13.34 11.70
CA LYS A 48 4.29 -13.57 11.12
C LYS A 48 4.23 -13.54 9.59
N ASP A 49 5.10 -12.75 8.99
CA ASP A 49 5.29 -12.65 7.53
C ASP A 49 3.98 -12.44 6.76
N PHE A 50 3.05 -11.67 7.33
CA PHE A 50 1.76 -11.39 6.73
C PHE A 50 1.87 -10.26 5.72
N SER A 51 1.29 -10.44 4.54
CA SER A 51 1.39 -9.49 3.44
C SER A 51 0.27 -8.45 3.49
N MET A 52 0.61 -7.17 3.71
CA MET A 52 -0.37 -6.07 3.73
C MET A 52 0.19 -4.79 3.13
N ALA A 53 -0.69 -3.92 2.63
CA ALA A 53 -0.33 -2.61 2.11
C ALA A 53 -0.95 -1.51 3.00
N PRO A 54 -0.17 -0.50 3.41
CA PRO A 54 -0.67 0.57 4.24
C PRO A 54 -1.53 1.52 3.40
N PHE A 55 -2.55 2.09 4.02
CA PHE A 55 -3.27 3.23 3.47
C PHE A 55 -2.51 4.50 3.88
N GLY A 56 -1.71 5.01 2.94
CA GLY A 56 -0.80 6.13 3.18
C GLY A 56 -1.51 7.46 3.45
N GLY A 57 -0.79 8.39 4.09
CA GLY A 57 -1.24 9.77 4.31
C GLY A 57 -2.20 9.98 5.48
N MET A 58 -2.35 8.98 6.36
CA MET A 58 -3.26 9.03 7.51
C MET A 58 -2.54 8.84 8.86
N SER A 59 -1.23 8.57 8.85
CA SER A 59 -0.50 8.14 10.03
C SER A 59 -0.40 9.26 11.06
N LYS A 60 -0.14 10.49 10.62
CA LYS A 60 -0.10 11.67 11.48
C LYS A 60 -1.44 11.91 12.19
N ASP A 61 -2.53 11.99 11.42
CA ASP A 61 -3.86 12.26 11.95
C ASP A 61 -4.33 11.17 12.93
N LEU A 62 -4.10 9.89 12.59
CA LEU A 62 -4.44 8.78 13.47
C LEU A 62 -3.60 8.77 14.74
N SER A 63 -2.30 9.10 14.64
CA SER A 63 -1.43 9.15 15.81
C SER A 63 -1.80 10.27 16.76
N VAL A 64 -2.26 11.42 16.25
CA VAL A 64 -2.83 12.50 17.08
C VAL A 64 -4.14 12.07 17.73
N LEU A 65 -5.04 11.42 16.97
CA LEU A 65 -6.33 10.96 17.47
C LEU A 65 -6.20 9.92 18.58
N ILE A 66 -5.30 8.95 18.40
CA ILE A 66 -5.10 7.84 19.34
C ILE A 66 -4.22 8.29 20.52
N GLY A 67 -3.23 9.13 20.27
CA GLY A 67 -2.27 9.57 21.28
C GLY A 67 -1.59 8.39 21.97
N SER A 68 -1.53 8.44 23.30
CA SER A 68 -0.95 7.38 24.14
C SER A 68 -1.95 6.35 24.65
N LYS A 69 -3.20 6.33 24.13
CA LYS A 69 -4.28 5.48 24.66
C LYS A 69 -4.04 3.98 24.46
N LEU A 70 -3.33 3.58 23.40
CA LEU A 70 -3.03 2.16 23.11
C LEU A 70 -1.58 1.79 23.45
N GLU A 71 -0.63 2.65 23.08
CA GLU A 71 0.81 2.47 23.33
C GLU A 71 1.42 3.79 23.81
N SER A 72 2.26 3.74 24.86
CA SER A 72 2.84 4.93 25.52
C SER A 72 4.24 5.31 25.00
N GLY A 73 4.67 4.73 23.88
CA GLY A 73 6.01 4.92 23.31
C GLY A 73 6.03 5.76 22.04
N LYS A 74 7.23 6.17 21.60
CA LYS A 74 7.42 6.76 20.27
C LYS A 74 6.99 5.74 19.20
N GLY A 75 6.16 6.18 18.27
CA GLY A 75 5.76 5.38 17.12
C GLY A 75 4.64 6.05 16.33
N ALA A 76 4.14 5.33 15.33
CA ALA A 76 3.06 5.79 14.46
C ALA A 76 1.98 4.72 14.31
N TYR A 77 0.72 5.15 14.25
CA TYR A 77 -0.39 4.28 13.88
C TYR A 77 -0.64 4.39 12.38
N VAL A 78 -0.64 3.25 11.69
CA VAL A 78 -0.83 3.15 10.25
C VAL A 78 -2.03 2.25 9.97
N PRO A 79 -3.01 2.69 9.16
CA PRO A 79 -4.14 1.86 8.79
C PRO A 79 -3.77 0.92 7.63
N PHE A 80 -4.14 -0.35 7.75
CA PHE A 80 -4.04 -1.33 6.68
C PHE A 80 -5.44 -1.81 6.32
N MET A 81 -5.85 -1.57 5.07
CA MET A 81 -7.16 -2.01 4.58
C MET A 81 -7.09 -3.44 4.08
N GLU A 82 -8.12 -4.21 4.40
CA GLU A 82 -8.32 -5.52 3.81
C GLU A 82 -8.60 -5.38 2.30
N PRO A 83 -7.78 -5.98 1.42
CA PRO A 83 -7.91 -5.79 -0.03
C PRO A 83 -9.23 -6.31 -0.60
N THR A 84 -9.82 -7.34 0.03
CA THR A 84 -10.98 -8.07 -0.49
C THR A 84 -12.30 -7.39 -0.17
N THR A 85 -12.44 -6.79 1.02
CA THR A 85 -13.69 -6.17 1.46
C THR A 85 -13.67 -4.65 1.36
N GLY A 86 -12.50 -4.02 1.36
CA GLY A 86 -12.32 -2.56 1.30
C GLY A 86 -12.88 -1.79 2.51
N ASN A 87 -13.59 -2.46 3.41
CA ASN A 87 -14.30 -1.85 4.54
C ASN A 87 -13.79 -2.32 5.90
N LYS A 88 -12.90 -3.31 5.94
CA LYS A 88 -12.21 -3.73 7.16
C LYS A 88 -10.81 -3.15 7.22
N VAL A 89 -10.45 -2.61 8.39
CA VAL A 89 -9.16 -1.98 8.62
C VAL A 89 -8.51 -2.57 9.85
N ILE A 90 -7.22 -2.87 9.78
CA ILE A 90 -6.39 -3.11 10.97
C ILE A 90 -5.46 -1.92 11.17
N LEU A 91 -5.47 -1.34 12.37
CA LEU A 91 -4.46 -0.36 12.77
C LEU A 91 -3.20 -1.10 13.17
N ALA A 92 -2.05 -0.73 12.62
CA ALA A 92 -0.77 -1.21 13.14
C ALA A 92 0.01 -0.07 13.82
N PHE A 93 0.57 -0.35 14.99
CA PHE A 93 1.52 0.54 15.65
C PHE A 93 2.95 0.15 15.27
N ILE A 94 3.71 1.11 14.77
CA ILE A 94 5.10 0.95 14.38
C ILE A 94 5.98 1.63 15.43
N PRO A 95 6.78 0.88 16.21
CA PRO A 95 7.60 1.47 17.25
C PRO A 95 8.78 2.27 16.66
N GLY A 96 9.12 3.37 17.31
CA GLY A 96 10.34 4.15 17.05
C GLY A 96 10.31 5.14 15.88
N VAL A 97 9.28 5.09 15.02
CA VAL A 97 9.14 5.97 13.84
C VAL A 97 8.32 7.23 14.13
N ASP A 98 8.54 8.29 13.35
CA ASP A 98 7.69 9.49 13.38
C ASP A 98 6.50 9.33 12.42
N PRO A 99 5.26 9.71 12.81
CA PRO A 99 4.09 9.60 11.94
C PRO A 99 4.20 10.40 10.63
N THR A 100 4.87 11.56 10.64
CA THR A 100 5.06 12.42 9.46
C THR A 100 6.03 11.79 8.48
N GLU A 101 7.08 11.13 8.99
CA GLU A 101 8.01 10.37 8.17
C GLU A 101 7.31 9.20 7.48
N VAL A 102 6.42 8.50 8.19
CA VAL A 102 5.66 7.38 7.62
C VAL A 102 4.75 7.84 6.49
N ASP A 103 4.07 8.98 6.64
CA ASP A 103 3.18 9.52 5.60
C ASP A 103 3.92 9.93 4.31
N ALA A 104 5.22 10.23 4.41
CA ALA A 104 6.05 10.53 3.24
C ALA A 104 6.54 9.26 2.50
N ARG A 105 6.33 8.06 3.04
CA ARG A 105 6.80 6.81 2.43
C ARG A 105 5.82 6.31 1.37
N THR A 106 6.37 5.73 0.32
CA THR A 106 5.55 5.11 -0.73
C THR A 106 4.75 3.93 -0.16
N PRO A 107 3.42 3.93 -0.28
CA PRO A 107 2.60 2.78 0.07
C PRO A 107 2.94 1.62 -0.86
N SER A 108 3.46 0.54 -0.30
CA SER A 108 3.77 -0.68 -1.02
C SER A 108 3.37 -1.87 -0.17
N GLN A 109 3.24 -3.03 -0.80
CA GLN A 109 2.98 -4.25 -0.05
C GLN A 109 4.21 -4.63 0.78
N MET A 110 4.00 -4.89 2.07
CA MET A 110 5.05 -5.19 3.04
C MET A 110 4.73 -6.49 3.77
N LYS A 111 5.78 -7.17 4.23
CA LYS A 111 5.66 -8.30 5.15
C LYS A 111 5.71 -7.76 6.58
N VAL A 112 4.64 -7.97 7.33
CA VAL A 112 4.53 -7.52 8.72
C VAL A 112 4.60 -8.70 9.67
N SER A 113 5.21 -8.47 10.83
CA SER A 113 5.24 -9.40 11.95
C SER A 113 5.00 -8.62 13.25
N GLY A 114 4.27 -9.22 14.18
CA GLY A 114 3.84 -8.50 15.37
C GLY A 114 2.87 -9.28 16.26
N GLN A 115 2.18 -8.56 17.13
CA GLN A 115 1.21 -9.10 18.07
C GLN A 115 -0.12 -8.35 17.98
N LEU A 116 -1.23 -9.10 17.93
CA LEU A 116 -2.56 -8.53 18.05
C LEU A 116 -2.86 -8.19 19.51
N LYS A 117 -3.30 -6.96 19.74
CA LYS A 117 -3.66 -6.43 21.06
C LYS A 117 -5.09 -5.90 21.06
N PRO A 118 -5.88 -6.16 22.11
CA PRO A 118 -7.25 -5.67 22.19
C PRO A 118 -7.32 -4.16 22.36
N ILE A 119 -8.34 -3.54 21.76
CA ILE A 119 -8.74 -2.16 22.03
C ILE A 119 -9.94 -2.19 22.98
N THR A 120 -9.76 -1.67 24.19
CA THR A 120 -10.82 -1.69 25.22
C THR A 120 -11.63 -0.38 25.28
N ASP A 121 -11.08 0.73 24.76
CA ASP A 121 -11.76 2.03 24.73
C ASP A 121 -12.76 2.07 23.56
N ALA A 122 -14.05 1.96 23.87
CA ALA A 122 -15.12 1.96 22.87
C ALA A 122 -15.34 3.33 22.20
N GLU A 123 -15.01 4.43 22.88
CA GLU A 123 -15.09 5.77 22.27
C GLU A 123 -13.97 5.94 21.24
N LEU A 124 -12.77 5.48 21.58
CA LEU A 124 -11.64 5.46 20.65
C LEU A 124 -11.97 4.63 19.40
N VAL A 125 -12.56 3.43 19.57
CA VAL A 125 -12.99 2.58 18.45
C VAL A 125 -13.91 3.37 17.51
N LYS A 126 -14.97 3.99 18.04
CA LYS A 126 -15.91 4.79 17.24
C LYS A 126 -15.23 5.96 16.53
N SER A 127 -14.34 6.69 17.22
CA SER A 127 -13.62 7.81 16.62
C SER A 127 -12.72 7.36 15.49
N VAL A 128 -12.01 6.24 15.66
CA VAL A 128 -11.10 5.72 14.62
C VAL A 128 -11.89 5.16 13.43
N GLU A 129 -12.93 4.36 13.67
CA GLU A 129 -13.80 3.86 12.59
C GLU A 129 -14.46 5.00 11.80
N GLY A 130 -14.93 6.05 12.50
CA GLY A 130 -15.48 7.24 11.86
C GLY A 130 -14.45 8.02 11.03
N LYS A 131 -13.18 8.09 11.48
CA LYS A 131 -12.09 8.74 10.74
C LYS A 131 -11.66 7.93 9.51
N LEU A 132 -11.69 6.60 9.61
CA LEU A 132 -11.26 5.69 8.54
C LEU A 132 -12.37 5.36 7.53
N GLY A 133 -13.64 5.54 7.89
CA GLY A 133 -14.77 5.16 7.05
C GLY A 133 -14.96 3.64 6.90
N GLY A 134 -14.45 2.85 7.86
CA GLY A 134 -14.50 1.39 7.86
C GLY A 134 -14.50 0.83 9.28
N SER A 135 -14.76 -0.48 9.40
CA SER A 135 -14.78 -1.17 10.70
C SER A 135 -13.40 -1.70 11.05
N LEU A 136 -13.03 -1.60 12.33
CA LEU A 136 -11.79 -2.19 12.81
C LEU A 136 -11.89 -3.72 12.77
N PHE A 137 -10.77 -4.34 12.41
CA PHE A 137 -10.64 -5.79 12.46
C PHE A 137 -10.88 -6.29 13.89
N GLN A 138 -11.62 -7.39 13.99
CA GLN A 138 -12.01 -7.97 15.26
C GLN A 138 -11.48 -9.39 15.38
N GLN A 139 -10.98 -9.73 16.57
CA GLN A 139 -10.64 -11.08 16.99
C GLN A 139 -11.55 -11.46 18.15
N ASP A 140 -12.20 -12.62 18.06
CA ASP A 140 -13.16 -13.10 19.07
C ASP A 140 -14.25 -12.06 19.42
N GLY A 141 -14.70 -11.30 18.42
CA GLY A 141 -15.72 -10.25 18.57
C GLY A 141 -15.24 -8.97 19.26
N LYS A 142 -13.92 -8.78 19.42
CA LYS A 142 -13.33 -7.58 20.02
C LYS A 142 -12.42 -6.87 19.01
N PRO A 143 -12.49 -5.53 18.91
CA PRO A 143 -11.58 -4.78 18.05
C PRO A 143 -10.13 -4.93 18.54
N VAL A 144 -9.21 -5.11 17.61
CA VAL A 144 -7.78 -5.27 17.88
C VAL A 144 -6.96 -4.31 17.03
N TYR A 145 -5.74 -4.04 17.49
CA TYR A 145 -4.68 -3.43 16.69
C TYR A 145 -3.46 -4.36 16.65
N LEU A 146 -2.58 -4.12 15.68
CA LEU A 146 -1.35 -4.88 15.49
C LEU A 146 -0.15 -4.09 16.02
N LEU A 147 0.47 -4.53 17.10
CA LEU A 147 1.78 -4.03 17.51
C LEU A 147 2.85 -4.70 16.65
N LEU A 148 3.54 -3.93 15.78
CA LEU A 148 4.63 -4.48 14.98
C LEU A 148 5.89 -4.69 15.79
N ALA A 149 6.65 -5.73 15.41
CA ALA A 149 7.96 -6.01 15.98
C ALA A 149 9.03 -4.97 15.59
N GLY A 150 8.77 -4.17 14.55
CA GLY A 150 9.67 -3.12 14.06
C GLY A 150 9.07 -2.39 12.85
N ASP A 151 9.91 -1.59 12.19
CA ASP A 151 9.55 -0.89 10.95
C ASP A 151 9.45 -1.89 9.77
N PRO A 152 8.26 -2.07 9.16
CA PRO A 152 8.05 -3.04 8.09
C PRO A 152 8.47 -2.52 6.70
N TRP A 153 8.83 -1.23 6.57
CA TRP A 153 9.26 -0.72 5.27
C TRP A 153 10.60 -1.34 4.87
N PRO A 154 10.77 -1.72 3.58
CA PRO A 154 12.07 -2.12 3.08
C PRO A 154 13.11 -1.05 3.37
N ALA A 155 14.29 -1.47 3.80
CA ALA A 155 15.43 -0.56 3.93
C ALA A 155 15.68 0.14 2.59
N ALA A 156 16.12 1.41 2.63
CA ALA A 156 16.46 2.16 1.42
C ALA A 156 17.49 1.38 0.58
N GLY A 157 17.17 1.11 -0.68
CA GLY A 157 18.01 0.32 -1.59
C GLY A 157 17.87 -1.20 -1.46
N ALA A 158 16.91 -1.72 -0.69
CA ALA A 158 16.58 -3.13 -0.69
C ALA A 158 16.21 -3.59 -2.10
N ALA A 159 16.83 -4.68 -2.56
CA ALA A 159 16.49 -5.29 -3.84
C ALA A 159 15.00 -5.68 -3.85
N PRO A 160 14.27 -5.44 -4.96
CA PRO A 160 12.88 -5.87 -5.06
C PRO A 160 12.82 -7.38 -4.82
N THR A 161 11.99 -7.81 -3.87
CA THR A 161 11.82 -9.24 -3.57
C THR A 161 11.34 -9.93 -4.84
N PRO A 162 12.07 -10.92 -5.38
CA PRO A 162 11.61 -11.69 -6.53
C PRO A 162 10.27 -12.33 -6.17
N LYS A 163 9.25 -12.15 -7.01
CA LYS A 163 8.01 -12.92 -6.86
C LYS A 163 8.34 -14.39 -7.03
N GLY A 164 7.99 -15.21 -6.03
CA GLY A 164 8.17 -16.65 -6.08
C GLY A 164 7.63 -17.21 -7.38
N THR A 165 8.46 -17.99 -8.08
CA THR A 165 8.06 -18.69 -9.30
C THR A 165 7.09 -19.82 -8.92
N PRO A 166 5.97 -20.03 -9.66
CA PRO A 166 5.04 -21.12 -9.41
C PRO A 166 5.68 -22.51 -9.48
#